data_AF-A0ABD6FW90-F1
#
_entry.id   AF-A0ABD6FW90-F1
#
_cell.length_a   1.000
_cell.length_b   1.000
_cell.length_c   1.000
_cell.angle_alpha   90.00
_cell.angle_beta   90.00
_cell.angle_gamma   90.00
#
_symmetry.space_group_name_H-M   'P 1'
#
loop_
_entity.id
_entity.type
_entity.pdbx_description
1 polymer ?
#
loop_
_entity_poly.entity_id
_entity_poly.type
_entity_poly.pdbx_seq_one_letter_code
_entity_poly.pdbx_strand_id
1 'polypeptide(L)'
;MSGGLRRWARRLGPVLAGIALLFACTLPLEAQEKPKVIVYTYDSFANWGPGAYIEELFEARYDADLVLVAPASSNEMLARLIQEMEAGN
;
A
#
# COMPACT_ATOMS: atom_id res chain seq x y z
N MET A 1 22.47 31.77 49.88
CA MET A 1 22.32 30.44 49.24
C MET A 1 21.06 30.43 48.37
N SER A 2 21.09 30.88 47.11
CA SER A 2 19.86 30.93 46.26
C SER A 2 20.09 30.71 44.75
N GLY A 3 21.33 30.43 44.30
CA GLY A 3 21.66 30.28 42.88
C GLY A 3 21.51 28.85 42.30
N GLY A 4 21.15 27.85 43.11
CA GLY A 4 21.15 26.44 42.72
C GLY A 4 19.98 26.04 41.83
N LEU A 5 18.76 26.43 42.20
CA LEU A 5 17.52 25.93 41.59
C LEU A 5 17.35 26.37 40.12
N ARG A 6 17.79 27.59 39.78
CA ARG A 6 17.65 28.15 38.43
C ARG A 6 18.58 27.48 37.40
N ARG A 7 19.66 26.85 37.85
CA ARG A 7 20.63 26.15 36.98
C ARG A 7 20.18 24.74 36.58
N TRP A 8 19.40 24.06 37.42
CA TRP A 8 18.84 22.74 37.12
C TRP A 8 17.72 22.82 36.08
N ALA A 9 16.82 23.80 36.19
CA ALA A 9 15.72 24.00 35.24
C ALA A 9 16.22 24.27 33.80
N ARG A 10 17.34 24.99 33.62
CA ARG A 10 17.93 25.28 32.30
C ARG A 10 18.62 24.08 31.65
N ARG A 11 19.07 23.10 32.45
CA ARG A 11 19.69 21.86 31.94
C ARG A 11 18.67 20.81 31.50
N LEU A 12 17.45 20.88 32.04
CA LEU A 12 16.35 19.95 31.73
C LEU A 12 15.63 20.28 30.42
N GLY A 13 15.62 21.55 29.99
CA GLY A 13 15.01 22.01 28.73
C GLY A 13 15.47 21.25 27.47
N PRO A 14 16.78 21.14 27.18
CA PRO A 14 17.27 20.42 26.00
C PRO A 14 17.04 18.90 26.09
N VAL A 15 17.01 18.33 27.30
CA VAL A 15 16.73 16.90 27.50
C VAL A 15 15.27 16.59 27.18
N LEU A 16 14.34 17.41 27.65
CA LEU A 16 12.91 17.26 27.35
C LEU A 16 12.62 17.50 25.86
N ALA A 17 13.29 18.46 25.24
CA ALA A 17 13.18 18.69 23.79
C ALA A 17 13.72 17.51 22.97
N GLY A 18 14.84 16.91 23.40
CA GLY A 18 15.39 15.70 22.76
C GLY A 18 14.48 14.48 22.87
N ILE A 19 13.82 14.28 24.03
CA ILE A 19 12.83 13.22 24.23
C ILE A 19 11.60 13.43 23.35
N ALA A 20 11.09 14.66 23.24
CA ALA A 20 9.96 14.97 22.36
C ALA A 20 10.29 14.74 20.88
N LEU A 21 11.52 15.06 20.46
CA LEU A 21 11.98 14.84 19.08
C LEU A 21 12.12 13.34 18.75
N LEU A 22 12.62 12.54 19.70
CA LEU A 22 12.67 11.07 19.56
C LEU A 22 11.28 10.46 19.45
N PHE A 23 10.30 10.99 20.20
CA PHE A 23 8.91 10.54 20.13
C PHE A 23 8.21 10.94 18.82
N ALA A 24 8.56 12.09 18.24
CA ALA A 24 8.04 12.50 16.94
C ALA A 24 8.52 11.62 15.77
N CYS A 25 9.67 10.95 15.93
CA CYS A 25 10.23 10.03 14.92
C CYS A 25 9.51 8.67 14.84
N THR A 26 8.61 8.36 15.77
CA THR A 26 7.85 7.09 15.79
C THR A 26 6.45 7.22 15.22
N LEU A 27 6.10 8.36 14.61
CA LEU A 27 4.81 8.50 13.93
C LEU A 27 4.77 7.50 12.77
N PRO A 28 3.70 6.67 12.66
CA PRO A 28 3.56 5.78 11.54
C PRO A 28 3.49 6.64 10.27
N LEU A 29 4.42 6.38 9.35
CA LEU A 29 4.32 6.93 8.01
C LEU A 29 3.17 6.17 7.34
N GLU A 30 2.03 6.83 7.10
CA GLU A 30 0.95 6.20 6.36
C GLU A 30 1.46 5.85 4.96
N ALA A 31 1.58 4.55 4.70
CA ALA A 31 1.89 4.06 3.36
C ALA A 31 0.70 4.42 2.46
N GLN A 32 0.92 5.28 1.48
CA GLN A 32 -0.09 5.56 0.47
C GLN A 32 -0.42 4.26 -0.27
N GLU A 33 -1.70 3.94 -0.40
CA GLU A 33 -2.13 2.77 -1.17
C GLU A 33 -1.68 2.92 -2.62
N LYS A 34 -1.07 1.86 -3.17
CA LYS A 34 -0.66 1.86 -4.58
C LYS A 34 -1.89 1.95 -5.48
N PRO A 35 -1.81 2.65 -6.63
CA PRO A 35 -2.86 2.62 -7.62
C PRO A 35 -3.14 1.19 -8.07
N LYS A 36 -4.41 0.79 -8.05
CA LYS A 36 -4.84 -0.56 -8.45
C LYS A 36 -5.14 -0.62 -9.94
N VAL A 37 -4.56 -1.59 -10.62
CA VAL A 37 -4.85 -1.93 -12.01
C VAL A 37 -5.59 -3.25 -12.02
N ILE A 38 -6.90 -3.21 -12.27
CA ILE A 38 -7.75 -4.42 -12.26
C ILE A 38 -7.84 -4.94 -13.70
N VAL A 39 -7.37 -6.16 -13.92
CA VAL A 39 -7.40 -6.83 -15.22
C VAL A 39 -8.26 -8.07 -15.12
N TYR A 40 -9.37 -8.07 -15.85
CA TYR A 40 -10.19 -9.27 -16.02
C TYR A 40 -9.53 -10.21 -17.03
N THR A 41 -9.31 -11.44 -16.60
CA THR A 41 -8.69 -12.49 -17.40
C THR A 41 -9.39 -13.82 -17.12
N TYR A 42 -8.89 -14.91 -17.68
CA TYR A 42 -9.47 -16.24 -17.56
C TYR A 42 -8.60 -17.16 -16.69
N ASP A 43 -9.24 -18.19 -16.09
CA ASP A 43 -8.64 -19.05 -15.06
C ASP A 43 -7.27 -19.64 -15.46
N SER A 44 -7.16 -20.16 -16.69
CA SER A 44 -5.92 -20.77 -17.14
C SER A 44 -4.73 -19.82 -17.20
N PHE A 45 -4.95 -18.53 -17.44
CA PHE A 45 -3.89 -17.55 -17.46
C PHE A 45 -3.41 -17.22 -16.03
N ALA A 46 -4.37 -17.05 -15.11
CA ALA A 46 -4.09 -16.62 -13.74
C ALA A 46 -3.53 -17.74 -12.86
N ASN A 47 -4.11 -18.94 -12.92
CA ASN A 47 -3.85 -19.99 -11.93
C ASN A 47 -2.64 -20.88 -12.28
N TRP A 48 -2.46 -21.23 -13.55
CA TRP A 48 -1.34 -22.09 -14.00
C TRP A 48 -0.60 -21.56 -15.23
N GLY A 49 -1.03 -20.42 -15.75
CA GLY A 49 -0.40 -19.71 -16.84
C GLY A 49 0.65 -18.71 -16.36
N PRO A 50 0.99 -17.71 -17.19
CA PRO A 50 2.03 -16.75 -16.87
C PRO A 50 1.58 -15.61 -15.93
N GLY A 51 0.35 -15.65 -15.41
CA GLY A 51 -0.25 -14.55 -14.62
C GLY A 51 0.62 -14.10 -13.46
N ALA A 52 1.00 -15.02 -12.57
CA ALA A 52 1.83 -14.70 -11.40
C ALA A 52 3.20 -14.08 -11.76
N TYR A 53 3.83 -14.59 -12.83
CA TYR A 53 5.12 -14.06 -13.29
C TYR A 53 4.98 -12.64 -13.87
N ILE A 54 3.89 -12.38 -14.60
CA ILE A 54 3.63 -11.05 -15.18
C ILE A 54 3.29 -10.04 -14.08
N GLU A 55 2.52 -10.46 -13.07
CA GLU A 55 2.19 -9.64 -11.90
C GLU A 55 3.47 -9.19 -11.17
N GLU A 56 4.35 -10.13 -10.80
CA GLU A 56 5.61 -9.81 -10.15
C GLU A 56 6.46 -8.82 -10.97
N LEU A 57 6.62 -9.06 -12.27
CA LEU A 57 7.40 -8.17 -13.14
C LEU A 57 6.75 -6.79 -13.34
N PHE A 58 5.42 -6.73 -13.38
CA PHE A 58 4.68 -5.50 -13.54
C PHE A 58 4.83 -4.64 -12.28
N GLU A 59 4.61 -5.21 -11.10
CA GLU A 59 4.72 -4.49 -9.82
C GLU A 59 6.16 -4.11 -9.46
N ALA A 60 7.15 -4.87 -9.94
CA ALA A 60 8.55 -4.49 -9.81
C ALA A 60 8.91 -3.29 -10.72
N ARG A 61 8.21 -3.13 -11.84
CA ARG A 61 8.45 -2.06 -12.81
C ARG A 61 7.62 -0.80 -12.54
N TYR A 62 6.40 -0.98 -12.07
CA TYR A 62 5.43 0.07 -11.85
C TYR A 62 5.03 0.07 -10.37
N ASP A 63 5.00 1.25 -9.76
CA ASP A 63 4.54 1.41 -8.36
C ASP A 63 3.01 1.34 -8.30
N ALA A 64 2.46 0.17 -8.66
CA ALA A 64 1.05 -0.13 -8.77
C ALA A 64 0.79 -1.55 -8.22
N ASP A 65 -0.47 -1.80 -7.85
CA ASP A 65 -0.99 -3.11 -7.43
C ASP A 65 -1.77 -3.72 -8.61
N LEU A 66 -1.27 -4.81 -9.19
CA LEU A 66 -1.91 -5.45 -10.34
C LEU A 66 -2.83 -6.56 -9.87
N VAL A 67 -4.14 -6.35 -10.03
CA VAL A 67 -5.15 -7.33 -9.60
C VAL A 67 -5.66 -8.12 -10.80
N LEU A 68 -5.30 -9.40 -10.87
CA LEU A 68 -5.84 -10.33 -11.87
C LEU A 68 -7.15 -10.96 -11.39
N VAL A 69 -8.26 -10.67 -12.06
CA VAL A 69 -9.58 -11.21 -11.74
C VAL A 69 -9.96 -12.27 -12.76
N ALA A 70 -10.01 -13.53 -12.34
CA ALA A 70 -10.28 -14.68 -13.21
C ALA A 70 -11.48 -15.51 -12.70
N PRO A 71 -12.72 -15.06 -12.96
CA PRO A 71 -13.90 -15.70 -12.38
C PRO A 71 -14.28 -17.02 -13.04
N ALA A 72 -13.81 -17.28 -14.28
CA ALA A 72 -14.21 -18.43 -15.07
C ALA A 72 -13.25 -18.70 -16.26
N SER A 73 -13.61 -19.67 -17.11
CA SER A 73 -12.94 -19.91 -18.38
C SER A 73 -13.08 -18.72 -19.35
N SER A 74 -12.27 -18.68 -20.42
CA SER A 74 -12.26 -17.52 -21.34
C SER A 74 -13.62 -17.17 -21.91
N ASN A 75 -14.43 -18.16 -22.30
CA ASN A 75 -15.74 -17.90 -22.90
C ASN A 75 -16.76 -17.43 -21.86
N GLU A 76 -16.74 -18.03 -20.67
CA GLU A 76 -17.65 -17.69 -19.58
C GLU A 76 -17.34 -16.30 -19.01
N MET A 77 -16.05 -15.97 -18.84
CA MET A 77 -15.62 -14.64 -18.41
C MET A 77 -16.05 -13.57 -19.41
N LEU A 78 -15.83 -13.81 -20.72
CA LEU A 78 -16.25 -12.88 -21.76
C LEU A 78 -17.77 -12.70 -21.78
N ALA A 79 -18.55 -13.78 -21.70
CA ALA A 79 -20.00 -13.71 -21.67
C ALA A 79 -20.50 -12.90 -20.46
N ARG A 80 -19.88 -13.10 -19.29
CA ARG A 80 -20.18 -12.33 -18.09
C ARG A 80 -19.81 -10.85 -18.23
N LEU A 81 -18.66 -10.53 -18.81
CA LEU A 81 -18.23 -9.14 -19.02
C LEU A 81 -19.21 -8.39 -19.93
N ILE A 82 -19.68 -9.03 -21.00
CA ILE A 82 -20.71 -8.46 -21.88
C ILE A 82 -21.99 -8.17 -21.10
N GLN A 83 -22.43 -9.10 -20.25
CA GLN A 83 -23.63 -8.91 -19.41
C GLN A 83 -23.46 -7.77 -18.40
N GLU A 84 -22.30 -7.64 -17.76
CA GLU A 84 -22.02 -6.55 -16.81
C GLU A 84 -21.99 -5.19 -17.53
N MET A 85 -21.42 -5.12 -18.73
CA MET A 85 -21.42 -3.91 -19.57
C MET A 85 -22.82 -3.49 -20.02
N GLU A 86 -23.66 -4.44 -20.44
CA GLU A 86 -25.06 -4.17 -20.81
C GLU A 86 -25.89 -3.72 -19.60
N ALA A 87 -25.58 -4.22 -18.40
CA ALA A 87 -26.22 -3.82 -17.16
C ALA A 87 -25.76 -2.43 -16.65
N GLY A 88 -24.68 -1.87 -17.21
CA GLY A 88 -24.14 -0.57 -16.82
C GLY A 88 -23.35 -0.57 -15.51
N ASN A 89 -22.78 -1.72 -15.13
CA ASN A 89 -21.82 -1.85 -14.03
C ASN A 89 -20.39 -1.66 -14.54
#